data_AF-A0A7V9CZ83-F1
#
_entry.id   AF-A0A7V9CZ83-F1
#
_cell.length_a   1.000
_cell.length_b   1.000
_cell.length_c   1.000
_cell.angle_alpha   90.00
_cell.angle_beta   90.00
_cell.angle_gamma   90.00
#
_symmetry.space_group_name_H-M   'P 1'
#
loop_
_entity.id
_entity.type
_entity.pdbx_description
1 polymer ?
#
loop_
_entity_poly.entity_id
_entity_poly.type
_entity_poly.pdbx_seq_one_letter_code
_entity_poly.pdbx_strand_id
1 'polypeptide(L)'
;MAQLDGSWSVERVSGLLPPMVGVRKRISGSVGETKVGPLGVPFTVEGLTLRYRAPLGGLVDQLEPEGTGYRGRAVYRGRELGRFRMRPVEI
;
A
#
# COMPACT_ATOMS: atom_id res chain seq x y z
N MET A 1 3.87 13.72 -12.93
CA MET A 1 4.22 12.74 -11.87
C MET A 1 2.93 12.42 -11.15
N ALA A 2 2.52 11.14 -11.12
CA ALA A 2 1.35 10.78 -10.33
C ALA A 2 1.74 10.95 -8.84
N GLN A 3 0.83 11.50 -8.03
CA GLN A 3 1.09 11.86 -6.63
C GLN A 3 1.70 10.72 -5.78
N LEU A 4 1.49 9.47 -6.19
CA LEU A 4 1.96 8.26 -5.49
C LEU A 4 3.27 7.67 -6.02
N ASP A 5 3.82 8.19 -7.12
CA ASP A 5 5.04 7.65 -7.74
C ASP A 5 6.20 7.65 -6.73
N GLY A 6 6.89 6.51 -6.63
CA GLY A 6 8.04 6.36 -5.74
C GLY A 6 8.08 5.04 -4.98
N SER A 7 8.98 5.00 -4.00
CA SER A 7 9.16 3.87 -3.10
C SER A 7 8.73 4.24 -1.68
N TRP A 8 7.98 3.35 -1.05
CA TRP A 8 7.35 3.60 0.24
C TRP A 8 7.63 2.45 1.22
N SER A 9 8.04 2.77 2.44
CA SER A 9 8.04 1.82 3.55
C SER A 9 6.64 1.79 4.15
N VAL A 10 6.16 0.60 4.50
CA VAL A 10 4.82 0.40 5.05
C VAL A 10 4.91 -0.01 6.50
N GLU A 11 4.24 0.73 7.36
CA GLU A 11 4.19 0.46 8.79
C GLU A 11 2.75 0.21 9.22
N ARG A 12 2.53 -0.88 9.95
CA ARG A 12 1.22 -1.14 10.57
C ARG A 12 0.98 -0.12 11.69
N VAL A 13 -0.21 0.46 11.69
CA VAL A 13 -0.70 1.34 12.77
C VAL A 13 -1.68 0.59 13.67
N SER A 14 -2.66 -0.11 13.09
CA SER A 14 -3.69 -0.82 13.87
C SER A 14 -4.39 -1.91 13.04
N GLY A 15 -5.24 -2.70 13.71
CA GLY A 15 -6.07 -3.74 13.07
C GLY A 15 -5.39 -5.09 12.96
N LEU A 16 -5.96 -5.97 12.14
CA LEU A 16 -5.56 -7.37 11.98
C LEU A 16 -4.48 -7.58 10.91
N LEU A 17 -3.85 -6.50 10.44
CA LEU A 17 -2.70 -6.63 9.54
C LEU A 17 -1.56 -7.39 10.25
N PRO A 18 -0.81 -8.25 9.54
CA PRO A 18 0.43 -8.81 10.07
C PRO A 18 1.43 -7.70 10.42
N PRO A 19 2.55 -7.98 11.11
CA PRO A 19 3.51 -6.98 11.59
C PRO A 19 4.11 -6.02 10.54
N MET A 20 3.90 -6.23 9.24
CA MET A 20 4.37 -5.40 8.11
C MET A 20 5.88 -5.10 8.09
N VAL A 21 6.70 -5.83 8.86
CA VAL A 21 8.15 -5.64 8.89
C VAL A 21 8.75 -5.95 7.51
N GLY A 22 9.49 -4.99 6.96
CA GLY A 22 10.12 -5.10 5.64
C GLY A 22 9.17 -4.95 4.46
N VAL A 23 7.89 -4.62 4.68
CA VAL A 23 6.93 -4.39 3.60
C VAL A 23 7.22 -3.05 2.93
N ARG A 24 7.40 -3.07 1.61
CA ARG A 24 7.60 -1.88 0.78
C ARG A 24 6.60 -1.83 -0.35
N LYS A 25 6.25 -0.63 -0.80
CA LYS A 25 5.48 -0.44 -2.03
C LYS A 25 6.32 0.33 -3.04
N ARG A 26 6.29 -0.10 -4.29
CA ARG A 26 6.84 0.66 -5.41
C ARG A 26 5.70 1.00 -6.35
N ILE A 27 5.58 2.26 -6.72
CA ILE A 27 4.50 2.78 -7.56
C ILE A 27 5.10 3.52 -8.75
N SER A 28 4.58 3.24 -9.94
CA SER A 28 4.94 3.92 -11.18
C SER A 28 3.70 4.07 -12.06
N GLY A 29 3.21 5.30 -12.19
CA GLY A 29 2.01 5.64 -12.93
C GLY A 29 0.77 4.96 -12.34
N SER A 30 0.10 4.15 -13.15
CA SER A 30 -1.16 3.47 -12.80
C SER A 30 -0.96 2.07 -12.20
N VAL A 31 0.28 1.66 -11.92
CA VAL A 31 0.61 0.33 -11.39
C VAL A 31 1.60 0.41 -10.25
N GLY A 32 1.62 -0.63 -9.44
CA GLY A 32 2.64 -0.80 -8.41
C GLY A 32 2.70 -2.23 -7.90
N GLU A 33 3.64 -2.44 -6.99
CA GLU A 33 3.86 -3.73 -6.34
C GLU A 33 4.12 -3.54 -4.85
N THR A 34 3.60 -4.45 -4.03
CA THR A 34 3.96 -4.58 -2.62
C THR A 34 5.02 -5.68 -2.50
N LYS A 35 6.21 -5.35 -1.99
CA LYS A 35 7.29 -6.29 -1.75
C LYS A 35 7.37 -6.70 -0.29
N VAL A 36 7.49 -8.01 -0.07
CA VAL A 36 7.74 -8.63 1.23
C VAL A 36 8.80 -9.71 1.03
N GLY A 37 10.05 -9.41 1.36
CA GLY A 37 11.17 -10.29 1.00
C GLY A 37 11.22 -10.52 -0.52
N PRO A 38 11.33 -11.78 -1.00
CA PRO A 38 11.34 -12.09 -2.43
C PRO A 38 9.95 -12.06 -3.09
N LEU A 39 8.87 -11.92 -2.31
CA LEU A 39 7.50 -11.93 -2.83
C LEU A 39 7.07 -10.52 -3.25
N GLY A 40 6.57 -10.39 -4.47
CA GLY A 40 5.96 -9.18 -5.01
C GLY A 40 4.48 -9.40 -5.32
N VAL A 41 3.61 -8.53 -4.78
CA VAL A 41 2.17 -8.57 -5.04
C VAL A 41 1.77 -7.35 -5.88
N PRO A 42 1.34 -7.52 -7.13
CA PRO A 42 0.97 -6.41 -7.99
C PRO A 42 -0.38 -5.79 -7.63
N PHE A 43 -0.50 -4.49 -7.84
CA PHE A 43 -1.74 -3.73 -7.72
C PHE A 43 -1.85 -2.65 -8.81
N THR A 44 -3.07 -2.20 -9.09
CA THR A 44 -3.33 -0.99 -9.89
C THR A 44 -3.58 0.22 -9.00
N VAL A 45 -3.31 1.40 -9.54
CA VAL A 45 -3.47 2.68 -8.86
C VAL A 45 -4.59 3.46 -9.52
N GLU A 46 -5.56 3.89 -8.71
CA GLU A 46 -6.72 4.70 -9.09
C GLU A 46 -6.80 5.91 -8.15
N GLY A 47 -6.18 7.03 -8.54
CA GLY A 47 -6.06 8.19 -7.67
C GLY A 47 -5.27 7.85 -6.40
N LEU A 48 -5.95 7.84 -5.25
CA LEU A 48 -5.40 7.46 -3.94
C LEU A 48 -5.81 6.03 -3.51
N THR A 49 -6.30 5.22 -4.43
CA THR A 49 -6.73 3.84 -4.15
C THR A 49 -5.81 2.84 -4.83
N LEU A 50 -5.37 1.81 -4.10
CA LEU A 50 -4.58 0.70 -4.63
C LEU A 50 -5.44 -0.57 -4.64
N ARG A 51 -5.55 -1.23 -5.80
CA ARG A 51 -6.34 -2.46 -5.95
C ARG A 51 -5.45 -3.65 -6.25
N TYR A 52 -5.41 -4.60 -5.33
CA TYR A 52 -4.60 -5.79 -5.47
C TYR A 52 -5.22 -6.80 -6.45
N ARG A 53 -4.36 -7.43 -7.24
CA ARG A 53 -4.75 -8.53 -8.13
C ARG A 53 -4.62 -9.88 -7.42
N ALA A 54 -5.10 -10.95 -8.05
CA ALA A 54 -4.99 -12.31 -7.52
C ALA A 54 -3.52 -12.68 -7.17
N PRO A 55 -3.27 -13.46 -6.09
CA PRO A 55 -4.26 -14.14 -5.25
C PRO A 55 -4.91 -13.26 -4.16
N LEU A 56 -4.44 -12.02 -3.95
CA LEU A 56 -5.03 -11.06 -3.00
C LEU A 56 -6.17 -10.24 -3.62
N GLY A 57 -6.88 -10.83 -4.58
CA GLY A 57 -8.04 -10.21 -5.22
C GLY A 57 -9.11 -9.88 -4.20
N GLY A 58 -9.53 -8.61 -4.17
CA GLY A 58 -10.49 -8.06 -3.20
C GLY A 58 -9.88 -7.27 -2.04
N LEU A 59 -8.55 -7.20 -1.96
CA LEU A 59 -7.85 -6.23 -1.10
C LEU A 59 -7.76 -4.87 -1.81
N VAL A 60 -8.18 -3.83 -1.11
CA VAL A 60 -8.14 -2.45 -1.55
C VAL A 60 -7.53 -1.61 -0.45
N ASP A 61 -6.51 -0.84 -0.80
CA ASP A 61 -5.95 0.14 0.11
C ASP A 61 -6.38 1.54 -0.28
N GLN A 62 -6.95 2.29 0.66
CA GLN A 62 -7.34 3.68 0.48
C GLN A 62 -6.34 4.58 1.19
N LEU A 63 -5.78 5.55 0.48
CA LEU A 63 -4.75 6.45 0.97
C LEU A 63 -5.28 7.87 1.21
N GLU A 64 -4.75 8.50 2.23
CA GLU A 64 -4.95 9.91 2.55
C GLU A 64 -3.57 10.55 2.73
N PRO A 65 -3.30 11.74 2.16
CA PRO A 65 -2.01 12.43 2.37
C PRO A 65 -1.75 12.68 3.87
N GLU A 66 -0.54 12.37 4.34
CA GLU A 66 -0.09 12.61 5.72
C GLU A 66 1.36 13.14 5.69
N GLY A 67 1.53 14.46 5.73
CA GLY A 67 2.84 15.10 5.64
C GLY A 67 3.55 14.75 4.33
N THR A 68 4.73 14.16 4.41
CA THR A 68 5.51 13.67 3.26
C THR A 68 5.12 12.26 2.80
N GLY A 69 4.16 11.64 3.47
CA GLY A 69 3.71 10.27 3.21
C GLY A 69 2.21 10.14 3.09
N TYR A 70 1.71 8.93 3.36
CA TYR A 70 0.29 8.63 3.29
C TYR A 70 -0.15 7.80 4.49
N ARG A 71 -1.35 8.08 4.98
CA ARG A 71 -2.08 7.18 5.86
C ARG A 71 -2.95 6.27 5.02
N GLY A 72 -2.89 4.97 5.29
CA GLY A 72 -3.62 3.96 4.54
C GLY A 72 -4.65 3.20 5.39
N ARG A 73 -5.75 2.83 4.75
CA ARG A 73 -6.75 1.88 5.26
C ARG A 73 -6.78 0.66 4.34
N ALA A 74 -6.50 -0.51 4.88
CA ALA A 74 -6.61 -1.77 4.17
C ALA A 74 -8.03 -2.32 4.32
N VAL A 75 -8.72 -2.50 3.20
CA VAL A 75 -10.10 -2.99 3.13
C VAL A 75 -10.11 -4.28 2.33
N TYR A 76 -10.59 -5.37 2.92
CA TYR A 76 -10.75 -6.64 2.23
C TYR A 76 -12.23 -6.97 2.11
N ARG A 77 -12.73 -7.09 0.87
CA ARG A 77 -14.14 -7.39 0.57
C ARG A 77 -15.14 -6.52 1.36
N GLY A 78 -14.84 -5.21 1.45
CA GLY A 78 -15.68 -4.23 2.13
C GLY A 78 -15.46 -4.10 3.64
N ARG A 79 -14.59 -4.93 4.24
CA ARG A 79 -14.27 -4.86 5.67
C ARG A 79 -12.89 -4.25 5.91
N GLU A 80 -12.79 -3.23 6.75
CA GLU A 80 -11.50 -2.69 7.17
C GLU A 80 -10.72 -3.78 7.94
N LEU A 81 -9.57 -4.18 7.39
CA LEU A 81 -8.63 -5.09 8.04
C LEU A 81 -7.72 -4.35 9.01
N GLY A 82 -7.33 -3.12 8.68
CA GLY A 82 -6.48 -2.32 9.54
C GLY A 82 -5.97 -1.07 8.87
N ARG A 83 -5.10 -0.38 9.59
CA ARG A 83 -4.53 0.90 9.18
C ARG A 83 -3.03 0.79 9.12
N PHE A 84 -2.45 1.50 8.17
CA PHE A 84 -1.01 1.56 7.97
C PHE A 84 -0.57 2.98 7.62
N ARG A 85 0.73 3.20 7.60
CA ARG A 85 1.37 4.41 7.11
C ARG A 85 2.36 4.06 6.03
N MET A 86 2.48 4.94 5.05
CA MET A 86 3.49 4.94 4.01
C MET A 86 4.43 6.10 4.26
N ARG A 87 5.73 5.81 4.39
CA ARG A 87 6.76 6.84 4.42
C ARG A 87 7.63 6.72 3.18
N PRO A 88 8.10 7.83 2.60
CA PRO A 88 9.00 7.78 1.47
C PRO A 88 10.28 7.04 1.88
N VAL A 89 10.79 6.20 1.00
CA VAL A 89 12.11 5.61 1.12
C VAL A 89 13.02 6.43 0.22
N GLU A 90 13.97 7.15 0.82
CA GLU A 90 15.09 7.71 0.05
C GLU A 90 15.87 6.54 -0.56
N ILE A 91 16.04 6.57 -1.88
CA ILE A 91 16.88 5.65 -2.64
C ILE A 91 18.24 6.30 -2.81
#